data_AF-A0A9D7T0S4-F1
#
_entry.id   AF-A0A9D7T0S4-F1
#
_cell.length_a   1.000
_cell.length_b   1.000
_cell.length_c   1.000
_cell.angle_alpha   90.00
_cell.angle_beta   90.00
_cell.angle_gamma   90.00
#
_symmetry.space_group_name_H-M   'P 1'
#
loop_
_entity.id
_entity.type
_entity.pdbx_description
1 polymer ?
#
loop_
_entity_poly.entity_id
_entity_poly.type
_entity_poly.pdbx_seq_one_letter_code
_entity_poly.pdbx_strand_id
1 'polypeptide(L)'
;MKMTMHIDEDVLDRVMKITGAKTKREAVEIALNEMARRHKLKELFTQGLGLTPEELKAAFAPDSTTSDTATLRVAEDKTPYGKSGHS
;
A
#
# COMPACT_ATOMS: atom_id res chain seq x y z
N MET A 1 -6.81 -6.89 25.55
CA MET A 1 -8.14 -7.35 26.02
C MET A 1 -8.36 -8.79 25.61
N LYS A 2 -9.07 -9.60 26.41
CA LYS A 2 -9.48 -10.97 26.04
C LYS A 2 -10.98 -10.94 25.72
N MET A 3 -11.37 -11.53 24.61
CA MET A 3 -12.76 -11.71 24.20
C MET A 3 -12.96 -13.12 23.66
N THR A 4 -14.19 -13.61 23.70
CA THR A 4 -14.59 -14.87 23.08
C THR A 4 -15.65 -14.56 22.04
N MET A 5 -15.44 -15.02 20.82
CA MET A 5 -16.36 -14.83 19.71
C MET A 5 -16.39 -16.09 18.85
N HIS A 6 -17.51 -16.30 18.16
CA HIS A 6 -17.64 -17.37 17.17
C HIS A 6 -17.24 -16.84 15.80
N ILE A 7 -16.34 -17.53 15.11
CA ILE A 7 -15.88 -17.20 13.75
C ILE A 7 -16.00 -18.47 12.92
N ASP A 8 -16.50 -18.33 11.70
CA ASP A 8 -16.48 -19.39 10.70
C ASP A 8 -15.02 -19.83 10.44
N GLU A 9 -14.74 -21.13 10.59
CA GLU A 9 -13.38 -21.66 10.43
C GLU A 9 -12.86 -21.52 9.00
N ASP A 10 -13.73 -21.62 7.98
CA ASP A 10 -13.31 -21.47 6.59
C ASP A 10 -12.87 -20.02 6.29
N VAL A 11 -13.52 -19.06 6.94
CA VAL A 11 -13.12 -17.64 6.85
C VAL A 11 -11.77 -17.44 7.52
N LEU A 12 -11.58 -17.98 8.73
CA LEU A 12 -10.33 -17.82 9.47
C LEU A 12 -9.16 -18.48 8.75
N ASP A 13 -9.35 -19.67 8.18
CA ASP A 13 -8.34 -20.38 7.40
C ASP A 13 -7.94 -19.61 6.14
N ARG A 14 -8.90 -19.01 5.44
CA ARG A 14 -8.59 -18.13 4.30
C ARG A 14 -7.77 -16.91 4.74
N VAL A 15 -8.14 -16.27 5.85
CA VAL A 15 -7.38 -15.12 6.38
C VAL A 15 -5.96 -15.53 6.74
N MET A 16 -5.78 -16.68 7.41
CA MET A 16 -4.46 -17.20 7.75
C MET A 16 -3.61 -17.47 6.50
N LYS A 17 -4.19 -18.09 5.46
CA LYS A 17 -3.49 -18.34 4.18
C LYS A 17 -3.09 -17.05 3.46
N ILE A 18 -3.96 -16.04 3.44
CA ILE A 18 -3.70 -14.76 2.76
C ILE A 18 -2.64 -13.94 3.50
N THR A 19 -2.70 -13.92 4.84
CA THR A 19 -1.83 -13.08 5.67
C THR A 19 -0.53 -13.76 6.07
N GLY A 20 -0.44 -15.08 5.98
CA GLY A 20 0.70 -15.86 6.46
C GLY A 20 0.77 -15.96 8.00
N ALA A 21 -0.31 -15.60 8.71
CA ALA A 21 -0.36 -15.62 10.16
C ALA A 21 -0.16 -17.04 10.71
N LYS A 22 0.68 -17.19 11.74
CA LYS A 22 1.00 -18.49 12.35
C LYS A 22 -0.03 -18.91 13.38
N THR A 23 -0.80 -17.95 13.91
CA THR A 23 -1.81 -18.21 14.95
C THR A 23 -3.14 -17.59 14.61
N LYS A 24 -4.23 -18.20 15.10
CA LYS A 24 -5.61 -17.68 14.95
C LYS A 24 -5.73 -16.24 15.49
N ARG A 25 -5.08 -15.92 16.61
CA ARG A 25 -5.08 -14.57 17.21
C ARG A 25 -4.44 -13.54 16.29
N GLU A 26 -3.27 -13.85 15.75
CA GLU A 26 -2.53 -12.99 14.84
C GLU A 26 -3.31 -12.74 13.55
N ALA A 27 -3.96 -13.77 13.01
CA ALA A 27 -4.79 -13.66 11.81
C ALA A 27 -5.93 -12.65 12.01
N VAL A 28 -6.61 -12.72 13.16
CA VAL A 28 -7.69 -11.79 13.52
C VAL A 28 -7.15 -10.38 13.73
N GLU A 29 -6.00 -10.24 14.41
CA GLU A 29 -5.34 -8.95 14.64
C GLU A 29 -4.98 -8.26 13.32
N ILE A 30 -4.36 -8.99 12.39
CA ILE A 30 -4.00 -8.47 11.06
C ILE A 30 -5.26 -8.08 10.28
N ALA A 31 -6.29 -8.95 10.27
CA ALA A 31 -7.51 -8.68 9.52
C ALA A 31 -8.24 -7.41 10.01
N LEU A 32 -8.36 -7.23 11.32
CA LEU A 32 -9.01 -6.04 11.91
C LEU A 32 -8.22 -4.77 11.62
N ASN A 33 -6.89 -4.81 11.78
CA ASN A 33 -6.03 -3.67 11.48
C ASN A 33 -6.08 -3.29 10.00
N GLU A 34 -6.03 -4.28 9.10
CA GLU A 34 -6.07 -4.02 7.66
C GLU A 34 -7.42 -3.44 7.22
N MET A 35 -8.53 -3.93 7.80
CA MET A 35 -9.85 -3.35 7.53
C MET A 35 -9.95 -1.90 7.98
N ALA A 36 -9.47 -1.59 9.19
CA ALA A 36 -9.43 -0.21 9.69
C ALA A 36 -8.53 0.69 8.82
N ARG A 37 -7.35 0.19 8.41
CA ARG A 37 -6.41 0.91 7.54
C ARG A 37 -7.05 1.24 6.19
N ARG A 38 -7.73 0.28 5.56
CA ARG A 38 -8.43 0.48 4.27
C ARG A 38 -9.55 1.49 4.37
N HIS A 39 -10.33 1.44 5.45
CA HIS A 39 -11.37 2.45 5.70
C HIS A 39 -10.75 3.84 5.83
N LYS A 40 -9.69 3.97 6.63
CA LYS A 40 -9.02 5.25 6.84
C LYS A 40 -8.44 5.82 5.55
N LEU A 41 -7.82 4.96 4.75
CA LEU A 41 -7.28 5.33 3.43
C LEU A 41 -8.39 5.83 2.49
N LYS A 42 -9.55 5.18 2.48
CA LYS A 42 -10.71 5.64 1.71
C LYS A 42 -11.22 7.01 2.17
N GLU A 43 -11.31 7.24 3.49
CA GLU A 43 -11.70 8.55 4.02
C GLU A 43 -10.75 9.65 3.55
N LEU A 44 -9.45 9.44 3.69
CA LEU A 44 -8.43 10.41 3.31
C LEU A 44 -8.48 10.71 1.80
N PHE A 45 -8.63 9.68 0.96
CA PHE A 45 -8.77 9.89 -0.48
C PHE A 45 -10.09 10.56 -0.87
N THR A 46 -11.17 10.32 -0.13
CA THR A 46 -12.46 10.97 -0.40
C THR A 46 -12.47 12.43 0.01
N GLN A 47 -11.76 12.79 1.09
CA GLN A 47 -11.59 14.18 1.52
C GLN A 47 -10.84 15.03 0.47
N GLY A 48 -10.03 14.37 -0.38
CA GLY A 48 -9.22 15.05 -1.38
C GLY A 48 -8.09 15.86 -0.75
N LEU A 49 -7.36 16.60 -1.59
CA LEU A 49 -6.25 17.44 -1.15
C LEU A 49 -6.69 18.86 -0.75
N GLY A 50 -7.99 19.15 -0.81
CA GLY A 50 -8.53 20.51 -0.63
C GLY A 50 -8.11 21.49 -1.74
N LEU A 51 -7.54 20.98 -2.83
CA LEU A 51 -7.04 21.76 -3.96
C LEU A 51 -7.96 21.59 -5.17
N THR A 52 -8.14 22.68 -5.90
CA THR A 52 -8.79 22.65 -7.21
C THR A 52 -7.89 21.98 -8.26
N PRO A 53 -8.43 21.52 -9.41
CA PRO A 53 -7.61 20.93 -10.46
C PRO A 53 -6.48 21.84 -10.98
N GLU A 54 -6.70 23.16 -11.00
CA GLU A 54 -5.67 24.12 -11.45
C GLU A 54 -4.58 24.33 -10.38
N GLU A 55 -4.95 24.39 -9.10
CA GLU A 55 -3.98 24.44 -8.00
C GLU A 55 -3.17 23.15 -7.89
N LEU A 56 -3.79 21.99 -8.16
CA LEU A 56 -3.08 20.72 -8.24
C LEU A 56 -2.04 20.72 -9.36
N LYS A 57 -2.37 21.24 -10.55
CA LYS A 57 -1.41 21.39 -11.65
C LYS A 57 -0.28 22.34 -11.31
N ALA A 58 -0.59 23.45 -10.64
CA ALA A 58 0.39 24.45 -10.21
C ALA A 58 1.26 24.00 -9.03
N ALA A 59 0.79 23.05 -8.21
CA ALA A 59 1.56 22.47 -7.10
C ALA A 59 2.75 21.64 -7.60
N PHE A 60 2.69 21.13 -8.83
CA PHE A 60 3.86 20.59 -9.51
C PHE A 60 4.61 21.74 -10.18
N ALA A 61 5.88 21.92 -9.84
CA ALA A 61 6.71 22.91 -10.52
C ALA A 61 6.67 22.63 -12.05
N PRO A 62 6.40 23.64 -12.89
CA PRO A 62 6.32 23.47 -14.35
C PRO A 62 7.62 22.91 -14.93
N ASP A 63 8.73 23.09 -14.22
CA ASP A 63 10.06 22.66 -14.63
C ASP A 63 10.38 21.21 -14.20
N SER A 64 9.42 20.50 -13.59
CA SER A 64 9.62 19.09 -13.17
C SER A 64 9.84 18.13 -14.35
N THR A 65 9.63 18.56 -15.59
CA THR A 65 10.09 17.87 -16.81
C THR A 65 11.60 17.93 -17.02
N THR A 66 12.34 18.70 -16.20
CA THR A 66 13.81 18.82 -16.23
C THR A 66 14.50 18.32 -14.96
N SER A 67 13.82 17.54 -14.12
CA SER A 67 14.56 16.58 -13.30
C SER A 67 14.99 15.47 -14.25
N ASP A 68 16.15 15.66 -14.88
CA ASP A 68 16.79 14.73 -15.81
C ASP A 68 16.57 13.31 -15.29
N THR A 69 15.67 12.55 -15.93
CA THR A 69 15.31 11.22 -15.45
C THR A 69 16.53 10.31 -15.38
N ALA A 70 17.61 10.64 -16.09
CA ALA A 70 18.90 9.99 -15.92
C ALA A 70 19.50 10.27 -14.54
N THR A 71 19.50 11.52 -14.04
CA THR A 71 20.00 11.87 -12.69
C THR A 71 19.26 11.16 -11.56
N LEU A 72 17.92 11.07 -11.65
CA LEU A 72 17.11 10.36 -10.66
C LEU A 72 17.35 8.85 -10.66
N ARG A 73 17.82 8.30 -11.79
CA ARG A 73 18.10 6.87 -11.99
C ARG A 73 19.60 6.53 -11.92
N VAL A 74 20.48 7.48 -11.58
CA VAL A 74 21.94 7.22 -11.47
C VAL A 74 22.26 6.11 -10.48
N ALA A 75 21.46 5.97 -9.43
CA ALA A 75 21.62 4.91 -8.42
C ALA A 75 20.89 3.61 -8.77
N GLU A 76 20.18 3.53 -9.90
CA GLU A 76 19.54 2.29 -10.35
C GLU A 76 20.57 1.41 -11.07
N ASP A 77 20.72 0.16 -10.65
CA ASP A 77 21.56 -0.80 -11.36
C ASP A 77 20.98 -1.07 -12.75
N LYS A 78 21.75 -0.73 -13.80
CA LYS A 78 21.34 -0.93 -15.20
C LYS A 78 21.31 -2.42 -15.53
N THR A 79 20.13 -3.02 -15.51
CA THR A 79 19.95 -4.39 -16.01
C THR A 79 19.99 -4.41 -17.55
N PRO A 80 20.78 -5.30 -18.16
CA PRO A 80 20.74 -5.49 -19.61
C PRO A 80 19.33 -5.90 -20.04
N TYR A 81 18.83 -5.28 -21.11
CA TYR A 81 17.55 -5.65 -21.71
C TYR A 81 17.49 -7.18 -21.95
N GLY A 82 16.45 -7.83 -21.44
CA GLY A 82 16.26 -9.28 -21.56
C GLY A 82 16.82 -10.14 -20.43
N LYS A 83 17.32 -9.55 -19.33
CA LYS A 83 17.64 -10.31 -18.10
C LYS A 83 16.80 -9.83 -16.93
N SER A 84 15.97 -10.70 -16.38
CA SER A 84 15.27 -10.45 -15.11
C SER A 84 16.31 -10.41 -13.99
N GLY A 85 16.48 -9.26 -13.35
CA GLY A 85 17.30 -9.14 -12.14
C GLY A 85 16.82 -10.14 -11.10
N HIS A 86 17.61 -11.17 -10.85
CA HIS A 86 17.47 -12.09 -9.74
C HIS A 86 18.62 -11.82 -8.79
N SER A 87 18.26 -11.27 -7.63
CA SER A 87 19.01 -11.34 -6.38
C SER A 87 18.10 -10.89 -5.27
#